data_AF-A0A1I8AFD8-F1
#
_entry.id   AF-A0A1I8AFD8-F1
#
_cell.length_a   1.000
_cell.length_b   1.000
_cell.length_c   1.000
_cell.angle_alpha   90.00
_cell.angle_beta   90.00
_cell.angle_gamma   90.00
#
_symmetry.space_group_name_H-M   'P 1'
#
loop_
_entity.id
_entity.type
_entity.pdbx_description
1 polymer ?
#
loop_
_entity_poly.entity_id
_entity_poly.type
_entity_poly.pdbx_seq_one_letter_code
_entity_poly.pdbx_strand_id
1 'polypeptide(L)'
;MRLQDKVAIVTGGASGFGLGIAQRFAREGARVLIADLNAEQGQAAAAQIQAQGVVTISKGMAAELGPDNIRVNCINPVIGDTALLEQFMGMPDTPENRSRFLAGIPLGRFCTPKDVAAAALYLASDEAEFITGTCIEITGTLVELVEAGCDLILTTGGTGPARRDVTPEATLDAGTREMPGFGEQMRQISLKFVPTAILSRQVAVIREIQDHAALIINLPGQPKAIQETLEGLRDTETGQVLVPGIFAAVPYCID
;
A
#
# COMPACT_ATOMS: atom_id res chain seq x y z
N MET A 1 -20.98 7.28 -12.82
CA MET A 1 -19.68 7.59 -13.47
C MET A 1 -19.92 8.59 -14.61
N ARG A 2 -19.13 9.67 -14.74
CA ARG A 2 -19.43 10.77 -15.70
C ARG A 2 -18.97 10.54 -17.14
N LEU A 3 -18.05 9.61 -17.37
CA LEU A 3 -17.45 9.31 -18.68
C LEU A 3 -17.68 7.85 -19.11
N GLN A 4 -18.74 7.22 -18.59
CA GLN A 4 -19.11 5.83 -18.91
C GLN A 4 -19.15 5.59 -20.43
N ASP A 5 -18.53 4.50 -20.87
CA ASP A 5 -18.42 4.02 -22.26
C ASP A 5 -17.68 4.94 -23.24
N LYS A 6 -17.19 6.09 -22.77
CA LYS A 6 -16.43 7.04 -23.59
C LYS A 6 -15.00 6.55 -23.78
N VAL A 7 -14.41 6.90 -24.93
CA VAL A 7 -13.00 6.65 -25.23
C VAL A 7 -12.26 7.96 -25.11
N ALA A 8 -11.14 7.97 -24.41
CA ALA A 8 -10.30 9.16 -24.26
C ALA A 8 -8.86 8.84 -24.61
N ILE A 9 -8.21 9.73 -25.36
CA ILE A 9 -6.77 9.65 -25.65
C ILE A 9 -6.08 10.69 -24.79
N VAL A 10 -5.02 10.28 -24.09
CA VAL A 10 -4.21 11.20 -23.29
C VAL A 10 -2.78 11.19 -23.82
N THR A 11 -2.40 12.29 -24.45
CA THR A 11 -1.05 12.54 -24.98
C THR A 11 -0.11 13.00 -23.86
N GLY A 12 1.09 12.46 -23.77
CA GLY A 12 1.97 12.64 -22.61
C GLY A 12 1.45 11.89 -21.37
N GLY A 13 0.67 10.83 -21.58
CA GLY A 13 -0.06 10.13 -20.52
C GLY A 13 0.80 9.25 -19.62
N ALA A 14 2.09 9.05 -19.93
CA ALA A 14 2.94 8.15 -19.18
C ALA A 14 3.37 8.72 -17.80
N SER A 15 3.29 10.04 -17.61
CA SER A 15 3.76 10.68 -16.37
C SER A 15 3.07 12.04 -16.08
N GLY A 16 3.38 12.63 -14.92
CA GLY A 16 2.99 14.00 -14.56
C GLY A 16 1.49 14.27 -14.65
N PHE A 17 1.13 15.41 -15.23
CA PHE A 17 -0.27 15.82 -15.39
C PHE A 17 -1.04 14.89 -16.35
N GLY A 18 -0.39 14.38 -17.40
CA GLY A 18 -1.02 13.46 -18.35
C GLY A 18 -1.45 12.16 -17.69
N LEU A 19 -0.59 11.56 -16.87
CA LEU A 19 -0.95 10.38 -16.07
C LEU A 19 -2.11 10.66 -15.11
N GLY A 20 -2.09 11.82 -14.44
CA GLY A 20 -3.19 12.25 -13.55
C GLY A 20 -4.54 12.38 -14.28
N ILE A 21 -4.53 12.93 -15.50
CA ILE A 21 -5.71 13.04 -16.36
C ILE A 21 -6.20 11.64 -16.78
N ALA A 22 -5.30 10.78 -17.22
CA ALA A 22 -5.63 9.42 -17.65
C ALA A 22 -6.24 8.58 -16.52
N GLN A 23 -5.65 8.64 -15.32
CA GLN A 23 -6.21 8.00 -14.13
C GLN A 23 -7.59 8.56 -13.76
N ARG A 24 -7.77 9.89 -13.84
CA ARG A 24 -9.08 10.51 -13.55
C ARG A 24 -10.14 10.07 -14.56
N PHE A 25 -9.81 10.01 -15.84
CA PHE A 25 -10.76 9.60 -16.89
C PHE A 25 -11.16 8.14 -16.76
N ALA A 26 -10.20 7.25 -16.46
CA ALA A 26 -10.51 5.84 -16.19
C ALA A 26 -11.42 5.66 -14.97
N ARG A 27 -11.18 6.43 -13.89
CA ARG A 27 -12.05 6.44 -12.69
C ARG A 27 -13.46 6.95 -12.96
N GLU A 28 -13.65 7.74 -14.01
CA GLU A 28 -14.98 8.23 -14.41
C GLU A 28 -15.64 7.31 -15.44
N GLY A 29 -15.05 6.14 -15.76
CA GLY A 29 -15.64 5.11 -16.62
C GLY A 29 -15.18 5.14 -18.09
N ALA A 30 -14.17 5.95 -18.43
CA ALA A 30 -13.65 6.02 -19.79
C ALA A 30 -12.66 4.88 -20.11
N ARG A 31 -12.66 4.40 -21.35
CA ARG A 31 -11.58 3.60 -21.93
C ARG A 31 -10.47 4.55 -22.38
N VAL A 32 -9.31 4.50 -21.71
CA VAL A 32 -8.24 5.49 -21.91
C VAL A 32 -7.08 4.89 -22.69
N LEU A 33 -6.70 5.53 -23.81
CA LEU A 33 -5.49 5.25 -24.58
C LEU A 33 -4.39 6.24 -24.16
N ILE A 34 -3.25 5.70 -23.73
CA ILE A 34 -2.05 6.48 -23.42
C ILE A 34 -1.24 6.63 -24.70
N ALA A 35 -1.03 7.87 -25.15
CA ALA A 35 -0.13 8.20 -26.24
C ALA A 35 1.07 8.94 -25.67
N ASP A 36 2.26 8.35 -25.75
CA ASP A 36 3.47 8.93 -25.20
C ASP A 36 4.68 8.64 -26.09
N LEU A 37 5.71 9.48 -26.02
CA LEU A 37 6.97 9.28 -26.74
C LEU A 37 7.78 8.14 -26.12
N ASN A 38 7.61 7.88 -24.82
CA ASN A 38 8.22 6.75 -24.15
C ASN A 38 7.23 5.57 -24.09
N ALA A 39 7.38 4.63 -25.02
CA ALA A 39 6.48 3.47 -25.15
C ALA A 39 6.44 2.60 -23.88
N GLU A 40 7.59 2.39 -23.25
CA GLU A 40 7.73 1.53 -22.07
C GLU A 40 7.04 2.14 -20.85
N GLN A 41 7.25 3.45 -20.61
CA GLN A 41 6.51 4.17 -19.57
C GLN A 41 5.01 4.28 -19.89
N GLY A 42 4.66 4.42 -21.17
CA GLY A 42 3.26 4.43 -21.60
C GLY A 42 2.53 3.11 -21.30
N GLN A 43 3.21 1.97 -21.50
CA GLN A 43 2.69 0.65 -21.14
C GLN A 43 2.56 0.46 -19.62
N ALA A 44 3.57 0.88 -18.85
CA ALA A 44 3.50 0.83 -17.39
C ALA A 44 2.34 1.69 -16.83
N ALA A 45 2.14 2.90 -17.38
CA ALA A 45 1.04 3.77 -17.03
C ALA A 45 -0.33 3.16 -17.37
N ALA A 46 -0.47 2.54 -18.54
CA ALA A 46 -1.71 1.85 -18.95
C ALA A 46 -2.06 0.69 -18.01
N ALA A 47 -1.08 -0.14 -17.63
CA ALA A 47 -1.27 -1.22 -16.66
C ALA A 47 -1.66 -0.69 -15.27
N GLN A 48 -1.07 0.42 -14.84
CA GLN A 48 -1.34 1.04 -13.53
C GLN A 48 -2.77 1.61 -13.45
N ILE A 49 -3.26 2.18 -14.55
CA ILE A 49 -4.65 2.66 -14.66
C ILE A 49 -5.64 1.50 -14.58
N GLN A 50 -5.30 0.34 -15.15
CA GLN A 50 -6.13 -0.86 -15.06
C GLN A 50 -6.15 -1.45 -13.64
N ALA A 51 -5.00 -1.62 -12.98
CA ALA A 51 -4.91 -2.23 -11.65
C ALA A 51 -5.65 -1.44 -10.54
N GLN A 52 -5.59 -0.10 -10.54
CA GLN A 52 -6.36 0.74 -9.60
C GLN A 52 -7.86 0.72 -9.90
N GLY A 53 -8.24 0.46 -11.16
CA GLY A 53 -9.62 0.20 -11.54
C GLY A 53 -10.17 -1.05 -10.87
N VAL A 54 -9.40 -2.15 -10.88
CA VAL A 54 -9.86 -3.47 -10.43
C VAL A 54 -10.31 -3.48 -8.96
N VAL A 55 -9.56 -2.88 -8.02
CA VAL A 55 -9.95 -2.84 -6.60
C VAL A 55 -11.24 -2.03 -6.37
N THR A 56 -11.34 -0.86 -7.01
CA THR A 56 -12.51 0.02 -6.86
C THR A 56 -13.75 -0.61 -7.50
N ILE A 57 -13.58 -1.20 -8.68
CA ILE A 57 -14.63 -1.90 -9.41
C ILE A 57 -15.10 -3.12 -8.61
N SER A 58 -14.19 -3.91 -8.04
CA SER A 58 -14.54 -5.10 -7.24
C SER A 58 -15.42 -4.75 -6.04
N LYS A 59 -15.10 -3.68 -5.32
CA LYS A 59 -15.94 -3.20 -4.19
C LYS A 59 -17.31 -2.69 -4.64
N GLY A 60 -17.36 -1.93 -5.73
CA GLY A 60 -18.62 -1.46 -6.31
C GLY A 60 -19.52 -2.61 -6.76
N MET A 61 -18.95 -3.57 -7.48
CA MET A 61 -19.65 -4.77 -7.94
C MET A 61 -20.10 -5.66 -6.77
N ALA A 62 -19.32 -5.77 -5.70
CA ALA A 62 -19.73 -6.52 -4.51
C ALA A 62 -21.00 -5.93 -3.88
N ALA A 63 -21.10 -4.60 -3.80
CA ALA A 63 -22.29 -3.93 -3.28
C ALA A 63 -23.49 -4.06 -4.23
N GLU A 64 -23.26 -3.98 -5.53
CA GLU A 64 -24.32 -4.06 -6.56
C GLU A 64 -24.88 -5.48 -6.71
N LEU A 65 -24.03 -6.49 -6.68
CA LEU A 65 -24.39 -7.89 -6.98
C LEU A 65 -24.67 -8.74 -5.74
N GLY A 66 -24.42 -8.20 -4.54
CA GLY A 66 -24.73 -8.85 -3.27
C GLY A 66 -26.21 -9.30 -3.14
N PRO A 67 -27.21 -8.48 -3.51
CA PRO A 67 -28.62 -8.88 -3.49
C PRO A 67 -28.94 -10.09 -4.39
N ASP A 68 -28.17 -10.32 -5.45
CA ASP A 68 -28.30 -11.47 -6.34
C ASP A 68 -27.51 -12.70 -5.84
N ASN A 69 -26.98 -12.64 -4.61
CA ASN A 69 -26.12 -13.64 -4.01
C ASN A 69 -24.83 -13.92 -4.80
N ILE A 70 -24.27 -12.89 -5.44
CA ILE A 70 -23.02 -12.96 -6.19
C ILE A 70 -21.92 -12.25 -5.39
N ARG A 71 -20.84 -12.99 -5.09
CA ARG A 71 -19.68 -12.49 -4.34
C ARG A 71 -18.61 -11.97 -5.30
N VAL A 72 -18.05 -10.80 -5.00
CA VAL A 72 -17.01 -10.18 -5.83
C VAL A 72 -15.83 -9.82 -4.96
N ASN A 73 -14.70 -10.47 -5.19
CA ASN A 73 -13.46 -10.28 -4.43
C ASN A 73 -12.29 -10.08 -5.38
N CYS A 74 -11.23 -9.45 -4.89
CA CYS A 74 -10.01 -9.16 -5.63
C CYS A 74 -8.82 -9.87 -4.99
N ILE A 75 -7.95 -10.45 -5.83
CA ILE A 75 -6.68 -11.03 -5.41
C ILE A 75 -5.59 -10.12 -5.92
N ASN A 76 -4.85 -9.52 -4.99
CA ASN A 76 -3.66 -8.74 -5.29
C ASN A 76 -2.47 -9.55 -4.77
N PRO A 77 -1.72 -10.22 -5.66
CA PRO A 77 -0.51 -10.91 -5.24
C PRO A 77 0.68 -9.96 -5.31
N VAL A 78 1.65 -10.18 -4.41
CA VAL A 78 3.01 -9.66 -4.59
C VAL A 78 3.65 -10.24 -5.87
N ILE A 79 4.76 -9.66 -6.31
CA ILE A 79 5.47 -10.04 -7.56
C ILE A 79 5.52 -11.56 -7.77
N GLY A 80 5.08 -11.98 -8.95
CA GLY A 80 4.89 -13.39 -9.29
C GLY A 80 5.89 -13.89 -10.33
N ASP A 81 6.35 -15.12 -10.13
CA ASP A 81 7.20 -15.86 -11.06
C ASP A 81 6.39 -16.31 -12.28
N THR A 82 6.32 -15.41 -13.25
CA THR A 82 5.52 -15.57 -14.47
C THR A 82 6.31 -15.07 -15.67
N ALA A 83 5.83 -15.34 -16.88
CA ALA A 83 6.44 -14.82 -18.11
C ALA A 83 6.47 -13.27 -18.19
N LEU A 84 5.72 -12.58 -17.33
CA LEU A 84 5.69 -11.11 -17.25
C LEU A 84 6.68 -10.56 -16.22
N LEU A 85 7.47 -11.41 -15.56
CA LEU A 85 8.35 -11.01 -14.46
C LEU A 85 9.35 -9.92 -14.87
N GLU A 86 10.04 -10.07 -16.01
CA GLU A 86 10.95 -9.04 -16.53
C GLU A 86 10.27 -7.69 -16.75
N GLN A 87 9.09 -7.73 -17.37
CA GLN A 87 8.29 -6.54 -17.64
C GLN A 87 7.83 -5.87 -16.33
N PHE A 88 7.50 -6.66 -15.31
CA PHE A 88 7.08 -6.15 -14.01
C PHE A 88 8.25 -5.57 -13.21
N MET A 89 9.43 -6.21 -13.26
CA MET A 89 10.64 -5.70 -12.63
C MET A 89 11.22 -4.47 -13.35
N GLY A 90 10.89 -4.29 -14.64
CA GLY A 90 11.48 -3.25 -15.50
C GLY A 90 12.98 -3.47 -15.75
N MET A 91 13.45 -4.72 -15.62
CA MET A 91 14.83 -5.12 -15.78
C MET A 91 14.92 -6.61 -16.15
N PRO A 92 16.04 -7.07 -16.76
CA PRO A 92 16.21 -8.47 -17.11
C PRO A 92 16.10 -9.39 -15.90
N ASP A 93 15.57 -10.59 -16.12
CA ASP A 93 15.37 -11.60 -15.09
C ASP A 93 16.66 -12.36 -14.81
N THR A 94 17.52 -11.73 -14.00
CA THR A 94 18.77 -12.32 -13.52
C THR A 94 18.67 -12.70 -12.04
N PRO A 95 19.50 -13.65 -11.57
CA PRO A 95 19.56 -14.00 -10.14
C PRO A 95 19.82 -12.81 -9.22
N GLU A 96 20.69 -11.88 -9.65
CA GLU A 96 21.01 -10.64 -8.92
C GLU A 96 19.82 -9.68 -8.84
N ASN A 97 19.02 -9.60 -9.90
CA ASN A 97 17.83 -8.75 -9.89
C ASN A 97 16.70 -9.38 -9.07
N ARG A 98 16.45 -10.68 -9.24
CA ARG A 98 15.47 -11.43 -8.45
C ARG A 98 15.72 -11.33 -6.95
N SER A 99 16.96 -11.47 -6.50
CA SER A 99 17.33 -11.42 -5.08
C SER A 99 17.00 -10.07 -4.42
N ARG A 100 17.03 -8.96 -5.16
CA ARG A 100 16.61 -7.64 -4.66
C ARG A 100 15.12 -7.60 -4.33
N PHE A 101 14.29 -8.24 -5.15
CA PHE A 101 12.84 -8.32 -4.91
C PHE A 101 12.51 -9.35 -3.84
N LEU A 102 13.17 -10.51 -3.84
CA LEU A 102 12.98 -11.55 -2.82
C LEU A 102 13.29 -11.07 -1.40
N ALA A 103 14.29 -10.18 -1.24
CA ALA A 103 14.60 -9.57 0.05
C ALA A 103 13.43 -8.76 0.63
N GLY A 104 12.51 -8.27 -0.23
CA GLY A 104 11.29 -7.57 0.16
C GLY A 104 10.06 -8.48 0.32
N ILE A 105 10.18 -9.79 0.10
CA ILE A 105 9.06 -10.73 0.22
C ILE A 105 9.25 -11.58 1.49
N PRO A 106 8.39 -11.47 2.50
CA PRO A 106 8.55 -12.17 3.78
C PRO A 106 8.67 -13.70 3.66
N LEU A 107 7.96 -14.31 2.70
CA LEU A 107 8.01 -15.76 2.45
C LEU A 107 9.25 -16.21 1.68
N GLY A 108 10.17 -15.30 1.35
CA GLY A 108 11.45 -15.62 0.72
C GLY A 108 11.35 -16.21 -0.69
N ARG A 109 10.17 -16.12 -1.32
CA ARG A 109 9.89 -16.63 -2.67
C ARG A 109 8.92 -15.73 -3.41
N PHE A 110 9.00 -15.74 -4.73
CA PHE A 110 7.98 -15.11 -5.57
C PHE A 110 6.62 -15.82 -5.42
N CYS A 111 5.55 -15.06 -5.65
CA CYS A 111 4.23 -15.64 -5.85
C CYS A 111 4.28 -16.56 -7.08
N THR A 112 3.56 -17.66 -7.07
CA THR A 112 3.39 -18.56 -8.22
C THR A 112 1.94 -18.55 -8.68
N PRO A 113 1.64 -18.97 -9.91
CA PRO A 113 0.25 -19.14 -10.35
C PRO A 113 -0.57 -20.04 -9.42
N LYS A 114 0.07 -21.01 -8.74
CA LYS A 114 -0.60 -21.89 -7.77
C LYS A 114 -1.08 -21.14 -6.53
N ASP A 115 -0.35 -20.14 -6.07
CA ASP A 115 -0.76 -19.34 -4.90
C ASP A 115 -2.02 -18.53 -5.19
N VAL A 116 -2.06 -17.89 -6.37
CA VAL A 116 -3.25 -17.15 -6.84
C VAL A 116 -4.44 -18.10 -7.05
N ALA A 117 -4.20 -19.27 -7.65
CA ALA A 117 -5.24 -20.27 -7.86
C ALA A 117 -5.79 -20.81 -6.53
N ALA A 118 -4.95 -21.02 -5.51
CA ALA A 118 -5.38 -21.44 -4.19
C ALA A 118 -6.21 -20.37 -3.49
N ALA A 119 -5.80 -19.09 -3.56
CA ALA A 119 -6.59 -17.98 -3.04
C ALA A 119 -7.95 -17.84 -3.75
N ALA A 120 -7.98 -18.04 -5.08
CA ALA A 120 -9.22 -18.06 -5.84
C ALA A 120 -10.12 -19.23 -5.46
N LEU A 121 -9.54 -20.42 -5.23
CA LEU A 121 -10.27 -21.62 -4.80
C LEU A 121 -10.91 -21.41 -3.44
N TYR A 122 -10.17 -20.85 -2.47
CA TYR A 122 -10.71 -20.46 -1.16
C TYR A 122 -11.84 -19.45 -1.30
N LEU A 123 -11.63 -18.37 -2.06
CA LEU A 123 -12.69 -17.38 -2.27
C LEU A 123 -13.92 -17.98 -2.98
N ALA A 124 -13.76 -19.03 -3.78
CA ALA A 124 -14.87 -19.70 -4.44
C ALA A 124 -15.58 -20.75 -3.56
N SER A 125 -14.97 -21.19 -2.46
CA SER A 125 -15.50 -22.27 -1.63
C SER A 125 -16.55 -21.81 -0.62
N ASP A 126 -17.24 -22.78 -0.01
CA ASP A 126 -18.28 -22.52 1.00
C ASP A 126 -17.69 -21.91 2.28
N GLU A 127 -16.41 -22.17 2.57
CA GLU A 127 -15.68 -21.55 3.68
C GLU A 127 -15.58 -20.02 3.55
N ALA A 128 -15.74 -19.48 2.33
CA ALA A 128 -15.77 -18.05 2.06
C ALA A 128 -17.18 -17.52 1.75
N GLU A 129 -18.25 -18.22 2.14
CA GLU A 129 -19.64 -17.88 1.77
C GLU A 129 -20.07 -16.47 2.16
N PHE A 130 -19.48 -15.89 3.21
CA PHE A 130 -19.76 -14.54 3.69
C PHE A 130 -18.68 -13.50 3.35
N ILE A 131 -17.78 -13.84 2.42
CA ILE A 131 -16.67 -12.98 2.00
C ILE A 131 -16.98 -12.38 0.62
N THR A 132 -17.22 -11.07 0.58
CA THR A 132 -17.43 -10.27 -0.64
C THR A 132 -16.88 -8.85 -0.44
N GLY A 133 -16.48 -8.18 -1.52
CA GLY A 133 -15.90 -6.83 -1.50
C GLY A 133 -14.50 -6.76 -0.90
N THR A 134 -13.88 -7.91 -0.58
CA THR A 134 -12.53 -7.93 -0.03
C THR A 134 -11.49 -7.90 -1.13
N CYS A 135 -10.36 -7.29 -0.80
CA CYS A 135 -9.12 -7.42 -1.55
C CYS A 135 -8.17 -8.16 -0.61
N ILE A 136 -7.66 -9.30 -1.03
CA ILE A 136 -6.61 -9.98 -0.28
C ILE A 136 -5.34 -9.13 -0.45
N GLU A 137 -5.07 -8.18 0.49
CA GLU A 137 -3.79 -7.47 0.70
C GLU A 137 -3.71 -6.50 1.93
N ILE A 138 -2.48 -6.28 2.45
CA ILE A 138 -1.98 -5.39 3.55
C ILE A 138 -2.54 -5.63 4.97
N THR A 139 -3.85 -5.53 5.20
CA THR A 139 -4.43 -5.67 6.56
C THR A 139 -4.21 -7.07 7.14
N GLY A 140 -4.33 -8.10 6.30
CA GLY A 140 -4.07 -9.49 6.70
C GLY A 140 -2.64 -9.69 7.21
N THR A 141 -1.65 -9.11 6.52
CA THR A 141 -0.24 -9.18 6.94
C THR A 141 -0.01 -8.51 8.29
N LEU A 142 -0.66 -7.37 8.56
CA LEU A 142 -0.55 -6.71 9.86
C LEU A 142 -1.11 -7.58 10.99
N VAL A 143 -2.26 -8.21 10.78
CA VAL A 143 -2.88 -9.10 11.78
C VAL A 143 -2.04 -10.37 11.99
N GLU A 144 -1.58 -11.01 10.92
CA GLU A 144 -0.75 -12.21 10.97
C GLU A 144 0.57 -11.98 11.73
N LEU A 145 1.21 -10.82 11.56
CA LEU A 145 2.44 -10.49 12.29
C LEU A 145 2.19 -10.34 13.80
N VAL A 146 1.04 -9.81 14.20
CA VAL A 146 0.66 -9.73 15.62
C VAL A 146 0.36 -11.12 16.18
N GLU A 147 -0.34 -11.96 15.41
CA GLU A 147 -0.60 -13.36 15.79
C GLU A 147 0.69 -14.20 15.86
N ALA A 148 1.70 -13.84 15.07
CA ALA A 148 3.03 -14.43 15.14
C ALA A 148 3.88 -13.92 16.34
N GLY A 149 3.34 -13.00 17.15
CA GLY A 149 3.97 -12.51 18.38
C GLY A 149 4.90 -11.31 18.17
N CYS A 150 4.77 -10.54 17.09
CA CYS A 150 5.53 -9.29 16.95
C CYS A 150 5.00 -8.22 17.91
N ASP A 151 5.87 -7.61 18.72
CA ASP A 151 5.51 -6.51 19.64
C ASP A 151 5.46 -5.14 18.92
N LEU A 152 6.21 -5.00 17.82
CA LEU A 152 6.34 -3.77 17.05
C LEU A 152 6.33 -4.05 15.54
N ILE A 153 5.47 -3.35 14.81
CA ILE A 153 5.37 -3.41 13.36
C ILE A 153 5.56 -2.01 12.78
N LEU A 154 6.58 -1.85 11.94
CA LEU A 154 6.84 -0.60 11.22
C LEU A 154 6.51 -0.80 9.75
N THR A 155 5.56 -0.04 9.24
CA THR A 155 5.26 0.00 7.80
C THR A 155 5.94 1.21 7.18
N THR A 156 6.33 1.14 5.92
CA THR A 156 6.97 2.26 5.21
C THR A 156 6.29 2.54 3.88
N GLY A 157 6.01 3.82 3.63
CA GLY A 157 5.39 4.27 2.39
C GLY A 157 3.87 4.08 2.34
N GLY A 158 3.26 4.59 1.28
CA GLY A 158 1.80 4.54 1.08
C GLY A 158 0.98 5.38 2.07
N THR A 159 1.57 6.42 2.68
CA THR A 159 0.92 7.32 3.64
C THR A 159 0.55 8.68 3.07
N GLY A 160 0.84 8.96 1.81
CA GLY A 160 0.55 10.24 1.16
C GLY A 160 -0.94 10.45 0.83
N PRO A 161 -1.26 11.55 0.12
CA PRO A 161 -2.62 11.86 -0.29
C PRO A 161 -3.04 11.18 -1.61
N ALA A 162 -2.18 10.40 -2.26
CA ALA A 162 -2.53 9.74 -3.52
C ALA A 162 -3.50 8.58 -3.27
N ARG A 163 -4.42 8.28 -4.19
CA ARG A 163 -5.42 7.21 -3.98
C ARG A 163 -4.85 5.80 -3.82
N ARG A 164 -3.58 5.59 -4.21
CA ARG A 164 -2.85 4.32 -4.02
C ARG A 164 -2.23 4.21 -2.63
N ASP A 165 -2.12 5.34 -1.92
CA ASP A 165 -1.56 5.42 -0.59
C ASP A 165 -2.68 5.01 0.38
N VAL A 166 -2.73 3.73 0.72
CA VAL A 166 -3.80 3.12 1.54
C VAL A 166 -3.29 2.50 2.84
N THR A 167 -2.01 2.68 3.16
CA THR A 167 -1.38 2.10 4.35
C THR A 167 -2.06 2.58 5.65
N PRO A 168 -2.42 3.88 5.81
CA PRO A 168 -3.11 4.34 7.00
C PRO A 168 -4.48 3.67 7.21
N GLU A 169 -5.29 3.54 6.14
CA GLU A 169 -6.57 2.85 6.20
C GLU A 169 -6.39 1.39 6.64
N ALA A 170 -5.47 0.68 6.00
CA ALA A 170 -5.20 -0.72 6.35
C ALA A 170 -4.72 -0.88 7.80
N THR A 171 -4.00 0.11 8.32
CA THR A 171 -3.50 0.14 9.70
C THR A 171 -4.62 0.44 10.70
N LEU A 172 -5.49 1.40 10.39
CA LEU A 172 -6.67 1.69 11.21
C LEU A 172 -7.61 0.49 11.27
N ASP A 173 -7.86 -0.15 10.12
CA ASP A 173 -8.68 -1.35 10.03
C ASP A 173 -8.09 -2.54 10.81
N ALA A 174 -6.76 -2.64 10.89
CA ALA A 174 -6.08 -3.64 11.70
C ALA A 174 -6.13 -3.32 13.21
N GLY A 175 -6.10 -2.05 13.61
CA GLY A 175 -5.97 -1.64 15.01
C GLY A 175 -7.20 -1.95 15.87
N THR A 176 -6.99 -2.28 17.15
CA THR A 176 -8.05 -2.30 18.17
C THR A 176 -8.14 -0.97 18.92
N ARG A 177 -7.06 -0.18 18.92
CA ARG A 177 -7.00 1.13 19.58
C ARG A 177 -6.10 2.08 18.79
N GLU A 178 -6.60 3.27 18.51
CA GLU A 178 -5.80 4.32 17.87
C GLU A 178 -4.80 4.97 18.83
N MET A 179 -3.64 5.35 18.30
CA MET A 179 -2.59 6.08 19.02
C MET A 179 -2.33 7.44 18.34
N PRO A 180 -3.27 8.40 18.44
CA PRO A 180 -3.25 9.64 17.63
C PRO A 180 -1.99 10.48 17.82
N GLY A 181 -1.43 10.47 19.04
CA GLY A 181 -0.21 11.20 19.38
C GLY A 181 1.00 10.81 18.52
N PHE A 182 1.07 9.57 18.02
CA PHE A 182 2.14 9.15 17.11
C PHE A 182 2.03 9.86 15.75
N GLY A 183 0.85 9.83 15.13
CA GLY A 183 0.63 10.47 13.83
C GLY A 183 0.89 11.97 13.90
N GLU A 184 0.39 12.62 14.95
CA GLU A 184 0.59 14.04 15.22
C GLU A 184 2.07 14.38 15.38
N GLN A 185 2.76 13.67 16.28
CA GLN A 185 4.16 13.96 16.60
C GLN A 185 5.09 13.65 15.44
N MET A 186 4.86 12.56 14.69
CA MET A 186 5.65 12.27 13.48
C MET A 186 5.51 13.39 12.44
N ARG A 187 4.30 13.94 12.23
CA ARG A 187 4.12 15.11 11.34
C ARG A 187 4.86 16.34 11.85
N GLN A 188 4.83 16.60 13.17
CA GLN A 188 5.55 17.72 13.79
C GLN A 188 7.07 17.59 13.65
N ILE A 189 7.61 16.37 13.80
CA ILE A 189 9.04 16.09 13.57
C ILE A 189 9.37 16.32 12.10
N SER A 190 8.65 15.70 11.16
CA SER A 190 8.91 15.80 9.73
C SER A 190 8.81 17.24 9.20
N LEU A 191 7.97 18.08 9.80
CA LEU A 191 7.84 19.51 9.47
C LEU A 191 9.13 20.32 9.70
N LYS A 192 10.07 19.82 10.52
CA LYS A 192 11.40 20.45 10.69
C LYS A 192 12.29 20.26 9.46
N PHE A 193 11.99 19.27 8.62
CA PHE A 193 12.81 18.89 7.48
C PHE A 193 12.14 19.22 6.15
N VAL A 194 10.82 18.99 6.04
CA VAL A 194 10.05 19.24 4.81
C VAL A 194 8.68 19.86 5.10
N PRO A 195 8.29 20.94 4.40
CA PRO A 195 7.02 21.63 4.65
C PRO A 195 5.79 20.81 4.22
N THR A 196 5.96 19.90 3.26
CA THR A 196 4.89 19.02 2.76
C THR A 196 4.58 17.86 3.69
N ALA A 197 5.24 17.75 4.84
CA ALA A 197 4.98 16.72 5.85
C ALA A 197 3.51 16.67 6.31
N ILE A 198 2.78 17.79 6.23
CA ILE A 198 1.34 17.86 6.54
C ILE A 198 0.48 16.97 5.65
N LEU A 199 0.97 16.59 4.47
CA LEU A 199 0.23 15.74 3.53
C LEU A 199 0.29 14.25 3.92
N SER A 200 1.16 13.88 4.86
CA SER A 200 1.25 12.52 5.38
C SER A 200 0.05 12.21 6.28
N ARG A 201 -0.64 11.13 5.94
CA ARG A 201 -1.79 10.57 6.67
C ARG A 201 -1.35 9.45 7.60
N GLN A 202 -0.06 9.33 7.90
CA GLN A 202 0.48 8.33 8.81
C GLN A 202 -0.23 8.32 10.17
N VAL A 203 -0.47 7.12 10.67
CA VAL A 203 -1.09 6.85 11.97
C VAL A 203 -0.25 5.82 12.74
N ALA A 204 -0.64 5.59 13.99
CA ALA A 204 -0.25 4.39 14.71
C ALA A 204 -1.45 3.83 15.46
N VAL A 205 -1.45 2.53 15.69
CA VAL A 205 -2.48 1.80 16.43
C VAL A 205 -1.83 0.77 17.34
N ILE A 206 -2.54 0.37 18.40
CA ILE A 206 -2.32 -0.90 19.07
C ILE A 206 -3.29 -1.92 18.48
N ARG A 207 -2.79 -3.12 18.18
CA ARG A 207 -3.61 -4.31 17.94
C ARG A 207 -3.47 -5.22 19.16
N GLU A 208 -4.57 -5.43 19.85
CA GLU A 208 -4.67 -6.42 20.94
C GLU A 208 -5.30 -7.71 20.39
N ILE A 209 -4.68 -8.84 20.73
CA ILE A 209 -5.23 -10.19 20.63
C ILE A 209 -5.25 -10.80 22.04
N GLN A 210 -5.82 -12.01 22.20
CA GLN A 210 -6.16 -12.56 23.51
C GLN A 210 -5.02 -12.54 24.54
N ASP A 211 -3.79 -12.84 24.11
CA ASP A 211 -2.60 -12.95 24.99
C ASP A 211 -1.43 -12.06 24.55
N HIS A 212 -1.65 -11.12 23.61
CA HIS A 212 -0.57 -10.32 23.03
C HIS A 212 -1.06 -8.96 22.53
N ALA A 213 -0.18 -7.96 22.54
CA ALA A 213 -0.45 -6.65 21.97
C ALA A 213 0.75 -6.17 21.15
N ALA A 214 0.47 -5.51 20.03
CA ALA A 214 1.51 -4.95 19.18
C ALA A 214 1.26 -3.49 18.85
N LEU A 215 2.33 -2.70 18.81
CA LEU A 215 2.32 -1.34 18.27
C LEU A 215 2.58 -1.36 16.77
N ILE A 216 1.69 -0.76 15.98
CA ILE A 216 1.84 -0.62 14.53
C ILE A 216 2.00 0.85 14.19
N ILE A 217 3.08 1.22 13.49
CA ILE A 217 3.39 2.61 13.12
C ILE A 217 3.58 2.73 11.60
N ASN A 218 2.95 3.72 10.98
CA ASN A 218 3.25 4.08 9.59
C ASN A 218 4.38 5.11 9.51
N LEU A 219 5.47 4.74 8.86
CA LEU A 219 6.61 5.62 8.60
C LEU A 219 6.58 6.15 7.16
N PRO A 220 7.27 7.27 6.89
CA PRO A 220 7.46 7.78 5.53
C PRO A 220 8.14 6.75 4.61
N GLY A 221 8.01 6.93 3.29
CA GLY A 221 8.60 6.03 2.28
C GLY A 221 10.07 6.34 1.91
N GLN A 222 10.63 7.46 2.36
CA GLN A 222 12.02 7.83 2.04
C GLN A 222 12.96 7.48 3.20
N PRO A 223 14.10 6.80 2.97
CA PRO A 223 15.03 6.39 4.03
C PRO A 223 15.47 7.53 4.96
N LYS A 224 15.78 8.69 4.38
CA LYS A 224 16.16 9.89 5.14
C LYS A 224 15.03 10.33 6.09
N ALA A 225 13.80 10.39 5.59
CA ALA A 225 12.64 10.78 6.38
C ALA A 225 12.29 9.75 7.47
N ILE A 226 12.59 8.47 7.25
CA ILE A 226 12.46 7.42 8.29
C ILE A 226 13.41 7.72 9.44
N GLN A 227 14.70 7.93 9.15
CA GLN A 227 15.71 8.21 10.17
C GLN A 227 15.36 9.49 10.95
N GLU A 228 15.01 10.57 10.25
CA GLU A 228 14.59 11.84 10.84
C GLU A 228 13.36 11.68 11.75
N THR A 229 12.40 10.84 11.37
CA THR A 229 11.19 10.58 12.16
C THR A 229 11.48 9.75 13.41
N LEU A 230 12.38 8.75 13.31
CA LEU A 230 12.74 7.86 14.40
C LEU A 230 13.68 8.51 15.42
N GLU A 231 14.70 9.22 14.95
CA GLU A 231 15.76 9.80 15.79
C GLU A 231 15.47 11.24 16.21
N GLY A 232 14.62 11.94 15.44
CA GLY A 232 14.29 13.34 15.67
C GLY A 232 15.36 14.29 15.14
N LEU A 233 15.37 15.52 15.66
CA LEU A 233 16.31 16.56 15.24
C LEU A 233 17.36 16.79 16.34
N ARG A 234 18.63 16.79 15.95
CA ARG A 234 19.76 17.15 16.81
C ARG A 234 20.48 18.38 16.28
N ASP A 235 20.98 19.17 17.20
CA ASP A 235 21.90 20.26 16.91
C ASP A 235 23.24 19.69 16.44
N THR A 236 23.72 20.14 15.28
CA THR A 236 24.93 19.58 14.64
C THR A 236 26.23 19.99 15.32
N GLU A 237 26.23 21.06 16.12
CA GLU A 237 27.44 21.58 16.78
C GLU A 237 27.58 21.06 18.21
N THR A 238 26.46 20.95 18.93
CA THR A 238 26.41 20.58 20.34
C THR A 238 25.95 19.14 20.57
N GLY A 239 25.35 18.49 19.58
CA GLY A 239 24.75 17.15 19.69
C GLY A 239 23.46 17.10 20.52
N GLN A 240 22.97 18.26 20.98
CA GLN A 240 21.77 18.38 21.79
C GLN A 240 20.52 17.95 21.00
N VAL A 241 19.64 17.17 21.63
CA VAL A 241 18.34 16.82 21.04
C VAL A 241 17.44 18.06 21.06
N LEU A 242 17.10 18.56 19.88
CA LEU A 242 16.21 19.71 19.71
C LEU A 242 14.74 19.26 19.61
N VAL A 243 14.49 18.12 18.97
CA VAL A 243 13.18 17.47 18.89
C VAL A 243 13.39 15.97 19.10
N PRO A 244 12.81 15.35 20.14
CA PRO A 244 12.89 13.91 20.31
C PRO A 244 12.23 13.18 19.14
N GLY A 245 12.88 12.13 18.65
CA GLY A 245 12.30 11.23 17.66
C GLY A 245 11.19 10.36 18.25
N ILE A 246 10.35 9.80 17.37
CA ILE A 246 9.17 9.03 17.80
C ILE A 246 9.56 7.73 18.53
N PHE A 247 10.77 7.21 18.27
CA PHE A 247 11.27 5.98 18.87
C PHE A 247 11.44 6.08 20.40
N ALA A 248 11.59 7.29 20.95
CA ALA A 248 11.72 7.48 22.40
C ALA A 248 10.48 7.02 23.19
N ALA A 249 9.31 7.00 22.56
CA ALA A 249 8.05 6.54 23.17
C ALA A 249 7.77 5.04 22.95
N VAL A 250 8.49 4.40 22.01
CA VAL A 250 8.20 3.03 21.57
C VAL A 250 8.41 1.98 22.68
N PRO A 251 9.52 1.98 23.45
CA PRO A 251 9.72 0.99 24.53
C PRO A 251 8.55 0.94 25.51
N TYR A 252 8.05 2.11 25.96
CA TYR A 252 6.93 2.20 26.89
C TYR A 252 5.59 1.70 26.34
N CYS A 253 5.48 1.49 25.03
CA CYS A 253 4.27 1.00 24.37
C CYS A 253 4.31 -0.50 24.08
N ILE A 254 5.47 -1.14 24.24
CA ILE A 254 5.69 -2.57 23.95
C ILE A 254 6.19 -3.36 25.18
N ASP A 255 6.44 -2.68 26.30
CA ASP A 255 6.67 -3.24 27.64
C ASP A 255 5.34 -3.64 28.31
#